data_AF-A0A844Y4P2-F1
#
_entry.id   AF-A0A844Y4P2-F1
#
_cell.length_a   1.000
_cell.length_b   1.000
_cell.length_c   1.000
_cell.angle_alpha   90.00
_cell.angle_beta   90.00
_cell.angle_gamma   90.00
#
_symmetry.space_group_name_H-M   'P 1'
#
loop_
_entity.id
_entity.type
_entity.pdbx_description
1 polymer ?
#
loop_
_entity_poly.entity_id
_entity_poly.type
_entity_poly.pdbx_seq_one_letter_code
_entity_poly.pdbx_strand_id
1 'polypeptide(L)'
;MSFRESFFEAIRQAFQVPEEAYHELGEGRELQLLDEEAKLEEHLGRLDQLSAEGNRFVADLLDLKGSFESSLIFDGEIIPTVDNLFIALQLADVLAEEVWENELPADLYGLEIFELPAFDTITKRDAARVRVAAFGRAGATHDAMVFMDLRELVDVKELLNDPGFGGLDSSLPAIAIASLLLTRSGDPLLGKCWCVCRSSSREQRLATLRYQLVLGGSVLIQPKAISAISDLAQISQAVSLSDRYSQFIESFEILGEFNSRSSLLDGFLSLYHVLENYMLRAKIAGATNSQGEDRIFSIRDFKRLSLASDGNEQKHLTELHLACWDKSIGPETLAEYARRCVQALKASAGYEDADFQEFLRRLTVIKPGAADLDFSQWGVLKDTFPRLVYLLRCSVVHNKETEFHVSNRELRNDTRILVFSKLCIPVMARLAFGLPSVENGNPIAYDKKNLKLY
;
A
#
# COMPACT_ATOMS: atom_id res chain seq x y z
N MET A 1 2.99 -31.42 29.76
CA MET A 1 2.74 -31.98 28.42
C MET A 1 3.54 -31.14 27.45
N SER A 2 4.39 -31.75 26.63
CA SER A 2 5.15 -31.04 25.61
C SER A 2 4.25 -30.60 24.45
N PHE A 3 4.73 -29.67 23.63
CA PHE A 3 4.00 -29.26 22.42
C PHE A 3 3.70 -30.46 21.51
N ARG A 4 4.69 -31.35 21.34
CA ARG A 4 4.57 -32.61 20.58
C ARG A 4 3.45 -33.51 21.09
N GLU A 5 3.42 -33.77 22.39
CA GLU A 5 2.40 -34.64 23.00
C GLU A 5 0.99 -34.10 22.76
N SER A 6 0.75 -32.81 23.03
CA SER A 6 -0.58 -32.22 22.81
C SER A 6 -0.96 -32.10 21.35
N PHE A 7 0.00 -31.86 20.45
CA PHE A 7 -0.26 -31.80 19.02
C PHE A 7 -0.69 -33.18 18.52
N PHE A 8 0.04 -34.24 18.88
CA PHE A 8 -0.33 -35.60 18.48
C PHE A 8 -1.64 -36.07 19.10
N GLU A 9 -1.90 -35.70 20.36
CA GLU A 9 -3.20 -35.95 20.99
C GLU A 9 -4.32 -35.24 20.23
N ALA A 10 -4.13 -33.98 19.84
CA ALA A 10 -5.11 -33.24 19.06
C ALA A 10 -5.36 -33.84 17.66
N ILE A 11 -4.30 -34.32 16.99
CA ILE A 11 -4.45 -35.04 15.71
C ILE A 11 -5.25 -36.33 15.90
N ARG A 12 -4.92 -37.14 16.91
CA ARG A 12 -5.67 -38.37 17.20
C ARG A 12 -7.14 -38.07 17.49
N GLN A 13 -7.43 -37.05 18.28
CA GLN A 13 -8.80 -36.61 18.57
C GLN A 13 -9.53 -36.14 17.31
N ALA A 14 -8.87 -35.39 16.43
CA ALA A 14 -9.45 -34.91 15.17
C ALA A 14 -9.84 -36.04 14.20
N PHE A 15 -9.22 -37.21 14.36
CA PHE A 15 -9.45 -38.40 13.56
C PHE A 15 -10.28 -39.48 14.24
N GLN A 16 -10.67 -39.29 15.50
CA GLN A 16 -11.58 -40.22 16.17
C GLN A 16 -12.94 -40.18 15.48
N VAL A 17 -13.33 -41.31 14.90
CA VAL A 17 -14.67 -41.49 14.36
C VAL A 17 -15.65 -41.51 15.53
N PRO A 18 -16.69 -40.65 15.55
CA PRO A 18 -17.70 -40.69 16.60
C PRO A 18 -18.34 -42.07 16.66
N GLU A 19 -18.52 -42.65 17.85
CA GLU A 19 -19.18 -43.96 18.02
C GLU A 19 -20.56 -44.01 17.35
N GLU A 20 -21.24 -42.87 17.31
CA GLU A 20 -22.54 -42.67 16.67
C GLU A 20 -22.51 -42.91 15.16
N ALA A 21 -21.40 -42.60 14.49
CA ALA A 21 -21.23 -42.83 13.05
C ALA A 21 -21.25 -44.33 12.71
N TYR A 22 -20.65 -45.17 13.56
CA TYR A 22 -20.66 -46.62 13.37
C TYR A 22 -22.07 -47.20 13.39
N HIS A 23 -22.96 -46.65 14.20
CA HIS A 23 -24.34 -47.12 14.33
C HIS A 23 -25.25 -46.72 13.16
N GLU A 24 -24.91 -45.66 12.42
CA GLU A 24 -25.67 -45.20 11.26
C GLU A 24 -25.27 -45.93 9.96
N LEU A 25 -24.15 -46.65 9.99
CA LEU A 25 -23.59 -47.34 8.84
C LEU A 25 -24.01 -48.82 8.85
N GLY A 26 -24.61 -49.30 7.75
CA GLY A 26 -24.99 -50.73 7.65
C GLY A 26 -23.77 -51.67 7.70
N GLU A 27 -23.96 -52.93 8.10
CA GLU A 27 -22.91 -53.94 8.40
C GLU A 27 -21.77 -54.05 7.36
N GLY A 28 -22.03 -53.76 6.07
CA GLY A 28 -21.00 -53.78 5.02
C GLY A 28 -20.11 -52.53 4.94
N ARG A 29 -20.59 -51.39 5.46
CA ARG A 29 -19.84 -50.13 5.51
C ARG A 29 -19.01 -50.01 6.77
N GLU A 30 -19.47 -50.58 7.88
CA GLU A 30 -18.72 -50.64 9.15
C GLU A 30 -17.33 -51.28 8.97
N LEU A 31 -17.25 -52.38 8.22
CA LEU A 31 -15.97 -53.03 7.88
C LEU A 31 -15.04 -52.16 7.03
N GLN A 32 -15.58 -51.32 6.16
CA GLN A 32 -14.77 -50.36 5.38
C GLN A 32 -14.25 -49.25 6.28
N LEU A 33 -15.07 -48.75 7.22
CA LEU A 33 -14.64 -47.77 8.21
C LEU A 33 -13.52 -48.28 9.10
N LEU A 34 -13.64 -49.51 9.61
CA LEU A 34 -12.61 -50.11 10.45
C LEU A 34 -11.28 -50.31 9.68
N ASP A 35 -11.33 -50.64 8.39
CA ASP A 35 -10.12 -50.75 7.55
C ASP A 35 -9.49 -49.37 7.27
N GLU A 36 -10.30 -48.32 7.07
CA GLU A 36 -9.82 -46.95 6.91
C GLU A 36 -9.24 -46.37 8.22
N GLU A 37 -9.88 -46.64 9.36
CA GLU A 37 -9.39 -46.27 10.70
C GLU A 37 -8.08 -46.99 11.04
N ALA A 38 -7.96 -48.29 10.73
CA ALA A 38 -6.73 -49.04 10.96
C ALA A 38 -5.54 -48.50 10.15
N LYS A 39 -5.76 -48.12 8.88
CA LYS A 39 -4.74 -47.46 8.05
C LYS A 39 -4.35 -46.11 8.64
N LEU A 40 -5.33 -45.34 9.11
CA LEU A 40 -5.10 -44.04 9.73
C LEU A 40 -4.27 -44.18 11.01
N GLU A 41 -4.60 -45.13 11.90
CA GLU A 41 -3.82 -45.48 13.09
C GLU A 41 -2.38 -45.91 12.74
N GLU A 42 -2.18 -46.73 11.69
CA GLU A 42 -0.85 -47.10 11.21
C GLU A 42 -0.02 -45.87 10.79
N HIS A 43 -0.64 -44.94 10.06
CA HIS A 43 0.00 -43.68 9.68
C HIS A 43 0.25 -42.77 10.89
N LEU A 44 -0.70 -42.65 11.82
CA LEU A 44 -0.55 -41.87 13.06
C LEU A 44 0.54 -42.47 13.97
N GLY A 45 0.76 -43.78 13.94
CA GLY A 45 1.88 -44.45 14.63
C GLY A 45 3.26 -44.01 14.13
N ARG A 46 3.35 -43.38 12.95
CA ARG A 46 4.57 -42.78 12.40
C ARG A 46 4.74 -41.29 12.73
N LEU A 47 3.79 -40.67 13.44
CA LEU A 47 3.89 -39.26 13.86
C LEU A 47 5.20 -38.95 14.59
N ASP A 48 5.74 -39.90 15.37
CA ASP A 48 7.01 -39.73 16.07
C ASP A 48 8.22 -39.54 15.14
N GLN A 49 8.07 -39.76 13.84
CA GLN A 49 9.12 -39.58 12.83
C GLN A 49 9.05 -38.21 12.12
N LEU A 50 8.09 -37.34 12.48
CA LEU A 50 7.93 -36.00 11.89
C LEU A 50 9.21 -35.16 11.90
N SER A 51 9.99 -35.18 12.99
CA SER A 51 11.24 -34.40 13.08
C SER A 51 12.38 -34.95 12.21
N ALA A 52 12.35 -36.25 11.88
CA ALA A 52 13.41 -36.95 11.15
C ALA A 52 13.13 -37.08 9.64
N GLU A 53 11.87 -37.20 9.23
CA GLU A 53 11.46 -37.44 7.84
C GLU A 53 10.44 -36.41 7.28
N GLY A 54 10.05 -35.39 8.05
CA GLY A 54 9.14 -34.27 7.74
C GLY A 54 8.37 -34.33 6.42
N ASN A 55 9.03 -33.90 5.33
CA ASN A 55 8.50 -33.87 3.96
C ASN A 55 7.84 -35.18 3.48
N ARG A 56 8.32 -36.34 3.94
CA ARG A 56 7.80 -37.66 3.50
C ARG A 56 6.52 -38.03 4.24
N PHE A 57 6.43 -37.70 5.52
CA PHE A 57 5.23 -37.96 6.33
C PHE A 57 4.05 -37.08 5.92
N VAL A 58 4.32 -35.79 5.68
CA VAL A 58 3.30 -34.86 5.18
C VAL A 58 2.82 -35.27 3.78
N ALA A 59 3.71 -35.80 2.93
CA ALA A 59 3.34 -36.39 1.64
C ALA A 59 2.47 -37.65 1.81
N ASP A 60 2.83 -38.57 2.71
CA ASP A 60 2.04 -39.77 2.99
C ASP A 60 0.61 -39.42 3.48
N LEU A 61 0.46 -38.38 4.32
CA LEU A 61 -0.85 -37.90 4.75
C LEU A 61 -1.63 -37.22 3.62
N LEU A 62 -0.97 -36.49 2.72
CA LEU A 62 -1.63 -35.89 1.55
C LEU A 62 -2.12 -36.96 0.56
N ASP A 63 -1.35 -38.03 0.35
CA ASP A 63 -1.80 -39.19 -0.43
C ASP A 63 -3.00 -39.88 0.23
N LEU A 64 -3.00 -39.95 1.57
CA LEU A 64 -4.12 -40.46 2.35
C LEU A 64 -5.37 -39.58 2.19
N LYS A 65 -5.24 -38.24 2.16
CA LYS A 65 -6.35 -37.32 1.83
C LYS A 65 -6.97 -37.66 0.47
N GLY A 66 -6.13 -37.88 -0.55
CA GLY A 66 -6.62 -38.26 -1.89
C GLY A 66 -7.41 -39.57 -1.87
N SER A 67 -7.07 -40.50 -0.97
CA SER A 67 -7.87 -41.71 -0.75
C SER A 67 -9.18 -41.44 -0.02
N PHE A 68 -9.20 -40.46 0.89
CA PHE A 68 -10.36 -40.06 1.70
C PHE A 68 -11.36 -39.15 1.00
N GLU A 69 -10.99 -38.43 -0.06
CA GLU A 69 -11.92 -37.64 -0.87
C GLU A 69 -13.02 -38.50 -1.53
N SER A 70 -12.83 -39.82 -1.55
CA SER A 70 -13.82 -40.82 -1.99
C SER A 70 -14.50 -41.59 -0.85
N SER A 71 -14.11 -41.35 0.40
CA SER A 71 -14.59 -42.06 1.59
C SER A 71 -15.89 -41.44 2.12
N LEU A 72 -16.78 -42.32 2.60
CA LEU A 72 -18.04 -41.96 3.26
C LEU A 72 -17.84 -41.36 4.67
N ILE A 73 -16.67 -41.57 5.28
CA ILE A 73 -16.34 -41.07 6.62
C ILE A 73 -16.17 -39.55 6.60
N PHE A 74 -15.57 -39.05 5.52
CA PHE A 74 -15.16 -37.66 5.42
C PHE A 74 -16.21 -36.79 4.73
N ASP A 75 -17.50 -37.13 4.75
CA ASP A 75 -18.55 -36.25 4.20
C ASP A 75 -18.90 -35.10 5.17
N GLY A 76 -19.16 -33.91 4.61
CA GLY A 76 -19.84 -32.76 5.21
C GLY A 76 -19.12 -32.02 6.36
N GLU A 77 -18.88 -32.70 7.47
CA GLU A 77 -18.44 -32.10 8.74
C GLU A 77 -16.97 -32.39 9.09
N ILE A 78 -16.38 -33.49 8.56
CA ILE A 78 -14.98 -33.85 8.84
C ILE A 78 -14.01 -33.18 7.86
N ILE A 79 -14.44 -32.85 6.63
CA ILE A 79 -13.60 -32.17 5.62
C ILE A 79 -12.94 -30.88 6.15
N PRO A 80 -13.68 -29.96 6.80
CA PRO A 80 -13.08 -28.77 7.41
C PRO A 80 -11.93 -29.10 8.38
N THR A 81 -12.13 -30.09 9.25
CA THR A 81 -11.14 -30.53 10.23
C THR A 81 -9.91 -31.13 9.55
N VAL A 82 -10.10 -31.87 8.45
CA VAL A 82 -9.01 -32.44 7.65
C VAL A 82 -8.19 -31.34 6.97
N ASP A 83 -8.85 -30.36 6.34
CA ASP A 83 -8.14 -29.23 5.71
C ASP A 83 -7.37 -28.40 6.75
N ASN A 84 -7.97 -28.14 7.91
CA ASN A 84 -7.32 -27.46 9.01
C ASN A 84 -6.10 -28.23 9.53
N LEU A 85 -6.23 -29.55 9.63
CA LEU A 85 -5.13 -30.43 10.00
C LEU A 85 -3.98 -30.37 8.99
N PHE A 86 -4.27 -30.34 7.68
CA PHE A 86 -3.21 -30.18 6.68
C PHE A 86 -2.49 -28.84 6.82
N ILE A 87 -3.23 -27.76 7.06
CA ILE A 87 -2.63 -26.44 7.35
C ILE A 87 -1.75 -26.52 8.60
N ALA A 88 -2.26 -27.14 9.66
CA ALA A 88 -1.53 -27.31 10.91
C ALA A 88 -0.23 -28.12 10.74
N LEU A 89 -0.29 -29.26 10.06
CA LEU A 89 0.87 -30.12 9.80
C LEU A 89 1.95 -29.40 8.99
N GLN A 90 1.56 -28.64 7.98
CA GLN A 90 2.48 -27.85 7.17
C GLN A 90 3.15 -26.75 8.00
N LEU A 91 2.39 -26.04 8.83
CA LEU A 91 2.95 -25.09 9.79
C LEU A 91 3.83 -25.76 10.84
N ALA A 92 3.61 -27.04 11.13
CA ALA A 92 4.40 -27.78 12.09
C ALA A 92 5.73 -28.30 11.51
N ASP A 93 5.77 -28.57 10.20
CA ASP A 93 6.96 -29.06 9.47
C ASP A 93 8.14 -28.05 9.49
N VAL A 94 7.86 -26.76 9.64
CA VAL A 94 8.88 -25.70 9.75
C VAL A 94 9.47 -25.56 11.16
N LEU A 95 8.91 -26.25 12.16
CA LEU A 95 9.34 -26.12 13.55
C LEU A 95 10.59 -26.98 13.77
N ALA A 96 11.63 -26.38 14.36
CA ALA A 96 12.79 -27.12 14.82
C ALA A 96 12.41 -28.11 15.92
N GLU A 97 13.11 -29.24 16.01
CA GLU A 97 12.89 -30.29 17.01
C GLU A 97 12.90 -29.76 18.45
N GLU A 98 13.76 -28.78 18.73
CA GLU A 98 13.84 -28.10 20.04
C GLU A 98 12.53 -27.40 20.44
N VAL A 99 11.74 -26.94 19.46
CA VAL A 99 10.46 -26.26 19.71
C VAL A 99 9.38 -27.25 20.09
N TRP A 100 9.42 -28.45 19.52
CA TRP A 100 8.49 -29.55 19.81
C TRP A 100 8.58 -30.05 21.24
N GLU A 101 9.80 -30.09 21.78
CA GLU A 101 10.10 -30.58 23.11
C GLU A 101 9.88 -29.52 24.20
N ASN A 102 9.59 -28.27 23.83
CA ASN A 102 9.24 -27.24 24.80
C ASN A 102 7.91 -27.56 25.49
N GLU A 103 7.84 -27.27 26.80
CA GLU A 103 6.59 -27.33 27.54
C GLU A 103 5.60 -26.33 26.97
N LEU A 104 4.33 -26.75 26.86
CA LEU A 104 3.26 -25.82 26.49
C LEU A 104 3.14 -24.73 27.54
N PRO A 105 3.23 -23.45 27.13
CA PRO A 105 2.96 -22.34 28.02
C PRO A 105 1.60 -22.51 28.72
N ALA A 106 1.59 -22.40 30.05
CA ALA A 106 0.36 -22.50 30.83
C ALA A 106 -0.68 -21.41 30.46
N ASP A 107 -0.24 -20.34 29.78
CA ASP A 107 -1.07 -19.24 29.32
C ASP A 107 -1.66 -19.43 27.90
N LEU A 108 -1.46 -20.59 27.26
CA LEU A 108 -2.04 -20.92 25.95
C LEU A 108 -3.56 -20.78 25.91
N TYR A 109 -4.25 -21.03 27.02
CA TYR A 109 -5.71 -21.03 27.11
C TYR A 109 -6.37 -19.69 26.75
N GLY A 110 -5.59 -18.61 26.58
CA GLY A 110 -6.11 -17.32 26.14
C GLY A 110 -6.04 -17.06 24.64
N LEU A 111 -5.38 -17.91 23.85
CA LEU A 111 -5.22 -17.70 22.41
C LEU A 111 -6.40 -18.33 21.66
N GLU A 112 -7.02 -17.54 20.79
CA GLU A 112 -8.20 -17.93 20.00
C GLU A 112 -7.95 -17.66 18.51
N ILE A 113 -8.69 -18.38 17.65
CA ILE A 113 -8.71 -18.18 16.21
C ILE A 113 -9.81 -17.16 15.88
N PHE A 114 -9.45 -16.11 15.16
CA PHE A 114 -10.40 -15.08 14.72
C PHE A 114 -10.39 -14.93 13.20
N GLU A 115 -11.57 -14.95 12.59
CA GLU A 115 -11.72 -14.58 11.18
C GLU A 115 -11.53 -13.06 10.99
N LEU A 116 -10.86 -12.68 9.90
CA LEU A 116 -10.62 -11.31 9.48
C LEU A 116 -11.23 -11.03 8.09
N PRO A 117 -12.57 -11.03 7.95
CA PRO A 117 -13.26 -11.02 6.65
C PRO A 117 -13.06 -9.74 5.81
N ALA A 118 -12.59 -8.65 6.43
CA ALA A 118 -12.36 -7.35 5.78
C ALA A 118 -10.90 -6.91 5.80
N PHE A 119 -9.97 -7.86 5.95
CA PHE A 119 -8.56 -7.53 5.87
C PHE A 119 -8.15 -7.40 4.42
N ASP A 120 -7.88 -6.16 3.99
CA ASP A 120 -7.40 -5.86 2.65
C ASP A 120 -6.17 -6.72 2.30
N THR A 121 -6.00 -7.02 1.02
CA THR A 121 -4.82 -7.76 0.54
C THR A 121 -3.57 -6.96 0.88
N ILE A 122 -2.70 -7.54 1.72
CA ILE A 122 -1.41 -6.95 2.07
C ILE A 122 -0.34 -7.60 1.22
N THR A 123 0.58 -6.78 0.77
CA THR A 123 1.68 -7.16 -0.10
C THR A 123 3.00 -6.82 0.55
N LYS A 124 4.03 -7.61 0.27
CA LYS A 124 5.43 -7.31 0.53
C LYS A 124 5.93 -6.24 -0.44
N ARG A 125 7.20 -5.85 -0.28
CA ARG A 125 7.85 -4.84 -1.14
C ARG A 125 7.96 -5.26 -2.60
N ASP A 126 8.10 -6.54 -2.87
CA ASP A 126 8.14 -7.15 -4.20
C ASP A 126 6.73 -7.36 -4.80
N ALA A 127 5.70 -6.77 -4.18
CA ALA A 127 4.29 -6.93 -4.50
C ALA A 127 3.72 -8.36 -4.29
N ALA A 128 4.50 -9.31 -3.77
CA ALA A 128 3.98 -10.61 -3.39
C ALA A 128 3.00 -10.48 -2.21
N ARG A 129 1.90 -11.23 -2.20
CA ARG A 129 0.95 -11.23 -1.09
C ARG A 129 1.62 -11.74 0.19
N VAL A 130 1.30 -11.14 1.34
CA VAL A 130 1.66 -11.70 2.64
C VAL A 130 0.67 -12.82 2.93
N ARG A 131 1.15 -14.07 2.94
CA ARG A 131 0.29 -15.23 3.24
C ARG A 131 0.35 -15.61 4.72
N VAL A 132 1.52 -15.55 5.33
CA VAL A 132 1.69 -15.77 6.78
C VAL A 132 2.54 -14.68 7.38
N ALA A 133 2.19 -14.32 8.61
CA ALA A 133 3.07 -13.55 9.45
C ALA A 133 2.91 -14.00 10.90
N ALA A 134 4.01 -14.36 11.55
CA ALA A 134 4.00 -14.73 12.96
C ALA A 134 4.87 -13.76 13.75
N PHE A 135 4.38 -13.36 14.92
CA PHE A 135 5.07 -12.46 15.81
C PHE A 135 4.92 -12.98 17.22
N GLY A 136 6.03 -12.98 17.96
CA GLY A 136 6.06 -13.38 19.36
C GLY A 136 7.16 -12.61 20.06
N ARG A 137 6.93 -12.24 21.32
CA ARG A 137 7.99 -11.71 22.16
C ARG A 137 8.70 -12.89 22.81
N ALA A 138 10.03 -12.88 22.78
CA ALA A 138 10.83 -13.93 23.42
C ALA A 138 10.41 -14.09 24.89
N GLY A 139 10.00 -15.29 25.27
CA GLY A 139 9.54 -15.62 26.63
C GLY A 139 8.13 -15.13 26.99
N ALA A 140 7.35 -14.56 26.05
CA ALA A 140 5.99 -14.06 26.30
C ALA A 140 5.04 -14.52 25.19
N THR A 141 4.58 -15.76 25.30
CA THR A 141 3.64 -16.40 24.36
C THR A 141 2.23 -15.81 24.40
N HIS A 142 1.82 -15.16 25.49
CA HIS A 142 0.55 -14.42 25.55
C HIS A 142 0.44 -13.26 24.56
N ASP A 143 1.58 -12.70 24.11
CA ASP A 143 1.63 -11.62 23.12
C ASP A 143 1.79 -12.16 21.69
N ALA A 144 1.75 -13.48 21.51
CA ALA A 144 1.89 -14.10 20.21
C ALA A 144 0.71 -13.76 19.29
N MET A 145 1.03 -13.52 18.02
CA MET A 145 0.06 -13.31 16.96
C MET A 145 0.51 -14.05 15.71
N VAL A 146 -0.35 -14.90 15.16
CA VAL A 146 -0.13 -15.55 13.87
C VAL A 146 -1.25 -15.18 12.92
N PHE A 147 -0.89 -14.57 11.80
CA PHE A 147 -1.78 -14.22 10.71
C PHE A 147 -1.64 -15.21 9.56
N MET A 148 -2.76 -15.60 8.97
CA MET A 148 -2.82 -16.51 7.82
C MET A 148 -3.86 -16.03 6.81
N ASP A 149 -3.46 -15.90 5.54
CA ASP A 149 -4.34 -15.54 4.43
C ASP A 149 -4.52 -16.70 3.46
N LEU A 150 -5.61 -17.46 3.68
CA LEU A 150 -5.94 -18.70 2.99
C LEU A 150 -6.97 -18.51 1.87
N ARG A 151 -7.30 -17.26 1.48
CA ARG A 151 -8.42 -16.93 0.56
C ARG A 151 -8.25 -17.44 -0.88
N GLU A 152 -7.04 -17.80 -1.29
CA GLU A 152 -6.71 -18.20 -2.66
C GLU A 152 -5.55 -19.20 -2.62
N LEU A 153 -5.53 -20.05 -1.61
CA LEU A 153 -4.48 -21.05 -1.44
C LEU A 153 -4.90 -22.28 -2.25
N VAL A 154 -4.13 -22.58 -3.31
CA VAL A 154 -4.35 -23.80 -4.11
C VAL A 154 -3.62 -24.97 -3.44
N ASP A 155 -2.43 -24.71 -2.90
CA ASP A 155 -1.62 -25.67 -2.15
C ASP A 155 -1.07 -25.01 -0.88
N VAL A 156 -1.21 -25.68 0.26
CA VAL A 156 -0.67 -25.22 1.55
C VAL A 156 0.86 -25.08 1.51
N LYS A 157 1.57 -25.79 0.63
CA LYS A 157 3.01 -25.60 0.43
C LYS A 157 3.36 -24.18 -0.03
N GLU A 158 2.46 -23.46 -0.69
CA GLU A 158 2.66 -22.05 -1.04
C GLU A 158 2.82 -21.17 0.21
N LEU A 159 2.21 -21.59 1.33
CA LEU A 159 2.30 -20.92 2.62
C LEU A 159 3.73 -20.95 3.18
N LEU A 160 4.40 -22.09 3.04
CA LEU A 160 5.76 -22.33 3.57
C LEU A 160 6.84 -21.71 2.70
N ASN A 161 6.57 -21.60 1.40
CA ASN A 161 7.47 -20.93 0.45
C ASN A 161 7.36 -19.40 0.51
N ASP A 162 6.51 -18.85 1.38
CA ASP A 162 6.41 -17.41 1.60
C ASP A 162 7.74 -16.90 2.22
N PRO A 163 8.52 -16.02 1.56
CA PRO A 163 9.80 -15.56 2.11
C PRO A 163 9.69 -14.78 3.44
N GLY A 164 8.48 -14.37 3.84
CA GLY A 164 8.21 -13.82 5.18
C GLY A 164 8.36 -14.85 6.30
N PHE A 165 8.41 -16.14 5.97
CA PHE A 165 8.58 -17.24 6.91
C PHE A 165 10.03 -17.38 7.42
N GLY A 166 11.03 -16.93 6.65
CA GLY A 166 12.45 -17.15 6.97
C GLY A 166 13.06 -16.24 8.05
N GLY A 167 12.30 -15.27 8.59
CA GLY A 167 12.76 -14.34 9.64
C GLY A 167 12.21 -14.63 11.03
N LEU A 168 11.66 -15.84 11.22
CA LEU A 168 10.68 -16.16 12.26
C LEU A 168 11.25 -16.87 13.50
N ASP A 169 12.57 -16.90 13.74
CA ASP A 169 13.17 -17.65 14.86
C ASP A 169 12.52 -17.32 16.23
N SER A 170 12.21 -16.05 16.49
CA SER A 170 11.53 -15.62 17.74
C SER A 170 10.02 -15.92 17.77
N SER A 171 9.46 -16.41 16.66
CA SER A 171 8.04 -16.68 16.47
C SER A 171 7.71 -18.15 16.25
N LEU A 172 8.70 -19.05 16.24
CA LEU A 172 8.48 -20.49 16.20
C LEU A 172 7.51 -20.98 17.29
N PRO A 173 7.56 -20.48 18.55
CA PRO A 173 6.56 -20.83 19.55
C PRO A 173 5.14 -20.37 19.16
N ALA A 174 4.99 -19.23 18.48
CA ALA A 174 3.69 -18.76 18.01
C ALA A 174 3.14 -19.65 16.90
N ILE A 175 4.00 -20.11 15.98
CA ILE A 175 3.64 -21.02 14.89
C ILE A 175 3.25 -22.39 15.45
N ALA A 176 3.98 -22.89 16.44
CA ALA A 176 3.61 -24.09 17.17
C ALA A 176 2.20 -23.94 17.75
N ILE A 177 1.97 -22.90 18.56
CA ILE A 177 0.64 -22.67 19.15
C ILE A 177 -0.46 -22.55 18.09
N ALA A 178 -0.21 -21.83 17.00
CA ALA A 178 -1.16 -21.75 15.89
C ALA A 178 -1.46 -23.14 15.32
N SER A 179 -0.44 -23.95 15.03
CA SER A 179 -0.61 -25.33 14.53
C SER A 179 -1.52 -26.16 15.43
N LEU A 180 -1.31 -26.11 16.76
CA LEU A 180 -2.15 -26.82 17.72
C LEU A 180 -3.59 -26.29 17.79
N LEU A 181 -3.80 -24.98 17.68
CA LEU A 181 -5.15 -24.42 17.69
C LEU A 181 -5.90 -24.76 16.41
N LEU A 182 -5.21 -24.83 15.28
CA LEU A 182 -5.77 -25.19 13.99
C LEU A 182 -6.25 -26.64 13.97
N THR A 183 -5.50 -27.60 14.55
CA THR A 183 -5.95 -29.00 14.65
C THR A 183 -7.20 -29.16 15.51
N ARG A 184 -7.47 -28.22 16.40
CA ARG A 184 -8.65 -28.21 17.28
C ARG A 184 -9.82 -27.39 16.73
N SER A 185 -9.64 -26.70 15.61
CA SER A 185 -10.67 -25.86 15.02
C SER A 185 -11.63 -26.68 14.18
N GLY A 186 -12.92 -26.59 14.48
CA GLY A 186 -13.99 -27.17 13.64
C GLY A 186 -14.45 -26.25 12.50
N ASP A 187 -14.01 -24.99 12.48
CA ASP A 187 -14.42 -24.04 11.43
C ASP A 187 -13.62 -24.27 10.15
N PRO A 188 -14.23 -24.24 8.94
CA PRO A 188 -13.48 -24.35 7.68
C PRO A 188 -12.59 -23.12 7.49
N LEU A 189 -11.27 -23.31 7.52
CA LEU A 189 -10.32 -22.20 7.43
C LEU A 189 -9.94 -21.82 6.00
N LEU A 190 -10.00 -22.76 5.05
CA LEU A 190 -9.71 -22.48 3.64
C LEU A 190 -10.68 -21.45 3.06
N GLY A 191 -10.18 -20.63 2.13
CA GLY A 191 -10.98 -19.57 1.50
C GLY A 191 -11.18 -18.33 2.39
N LYS A 192 -10.58 -18.29 3.59
CA LYS A 192 -10.73 -17.21 4.57
C LYS A 192 -9.40 -16.66 5.07
N CYS A 193 -9.47 -15.62 5.88
CA CYS A 193 -8.31 -14.96 6.46
C CYS A 193 -8.43 -14.99 7.99
N TRP A 194 -7.36 -15.37 8.67
CA TRP A 194 -7.39 -15.72 10.07
C TRP A 194 -6.26 -15.06 10.85
N CYS A 195 -6.52 -14.92 12.15
CA CYS A 195 -5.53 -14.49 13.12
C CYS A 195 -5.67 -15.30 14.40
N VAL A 196 -4.57 -15.90 14.85
CA VAL A 196 -4.43 -16.52 16.16
C VAL A 196 -3.83 -15.48 17.10
N CYS A 197 -4.57 -15.07 18.13
CA CYS A 197 -4.05 -14.16 19.16
C CYS A 197 -4.97 -14.14 20.39
N ARG A 198 -4.59 -13.42 21.45
CA ARG A 198 -5.34 -13.36 22.70
C ARG A 198 -6.38 -12.23 22.76
N SER A 199 -6.23 -11.22 21.90
CA SER A 199 -7.10 -10.05 21.96
C SER A 199 -8.49 -10.38 21.41
N SER A 200 -9.52 -10.25 22.24
CA SER A 200 -10.92 -10.36 21.83
C SER A 200 -11.42 -9.13 21.04
N SER A 201 -10.71 -8.00 21.10
CA SER A 201 -11.06 -6.79 20.34
C SER A 201 -10.56 -6.86 18.90
N ARG A 202 -11.51 -6.89 17.94
CA ARG A 202 -11.20 -6.87 16.50
C ARG A 202 -10.32 -5.68 16.10
N GLU A 203 -10.57 -4.51 16.67
CA GLU A 203 -9.82 -3.29 16.35
C GLU A 203 -8.36 -3.41 16.80
N GLN A 204 -8.12 -3.93 18.01
CA GLN A 204 -6.78 -4.17 18.51
C GLN A 204 -6.05 -5.21 17.67
N ARG A 205 -6.71 -6.31 17.30
CA ARG A 205 -6.13 -7.33 16.41
C ARG A 205 -5.65 -6.72 15.10
N LEU A 206 -6.51 -5.96 14.45
CA LEU A 206 -6.20 -5.32 13.17
C LEU A 206 -5.09 -4.27 13.30
N ALA A 207 -5.08 -3.48 14.38
CA ALA A 207 -4.04 -2.49 14.62
C ALA A 207 -2.67 -3.13 14.86
N THR A 208 -2.61 -4.13 15.75
CA THR A 208 -1.38 -4.87 16.05
C THR A 208 -0.84 -5.56 14.80
N LEU A 209 -1.69 -6.27 14.06
CA LEU A 209 -1.29 -6.96 12.84
C LEU A 209 -0.75 -5.97 11.79
N ARG A 210 -1.45 -4.86 11.54
CA ARG A 210 -0.97 -3.82 10.61
C ARG A 210 0.39 -3.26 11.03
N TYR A 211 0.56 -2.99 12.32
CA TYR A 211 1.82 -2.46 12.85
C TYR A 211 2.97 -3.43 12.64
N GLN A 212 2.76 -4.71 12.99
CA GLN A 212 3.76 -5.75 12.83
C GLN A 212 4.12 -5.99 11.35
N LEU A 213 3.14 -6.02 10.46
CA LEU A 213 3.37 -6.15 9.02
C LEU A 213 4.18 -4.98 8.45
N VAL A 214 3.90 -3.74 8.90
CA VAL A 214 4.70 -2.56 8.51
C VAL A 214 6.12 -2.63 9.05
N LEU A 215 6.32 -3.09 10.29
CA LEU A 215 7.67 -3.33 10.84
C LEU A 215 8.45 -4.35 10.02
N GLY A 216 7.77 -5.37 9.51
CA GLY A 216 8.31 -6.34 8.55
C GLY A 216 8.51 -5.80 7.13
N GLY A 217 8.24 -4.51 6.89
CA GLY A 217 8.41 -3.85 5.59
C GLY A 217 7.28 -4.11 4.59
N SER A 218 6.15 -4.66 5.04
CA SER A 218 4.97 -4.87 4.19
C SER A 218 4.30 -3.56 3.82
N VAL A 219 3.69 -3.53 2.64
CA VAL A 219 2.92 -2.41 2.09
C VAL A 219 1.44 -2.65 2.35
N LEU A 220 0.85 -1.84 3.25
CA LEU A 220 -0.57 -1.94 3.59
C LEU A 220 -1.49 -1.35 2.53
N ILE A 221 -1.00 -0.34 1.79
CA ILE A 221 -1.76 0.37 0.78
C ILE A 221 -0.84 0.55 -0.42
N GLN A 222 -1.22 -0.06 -1.53
CA GLN A 222 -0.48 0.06 -2.78
C GLN A 222 -0.51 1.51 -3.28
N PRO A 223 0.66 2.10 -3.57
CA PRO A 223 0.73 3.41 -4.20
C PRO A 223 -0.01 3.42 -5.53
N LYS A 224 -0.76 4.49 -5.81
CA LYS A 224 -1.36 4.64 -7.14
C LYS A 224 -0.28 5.04 -8.14
N ALA A 225 -0.23 4.36 -9.27
CA ALA A 225 0.77 4.61 -10.28
C ALA A 225 0.54 5.98 -10.97
N ILE A 226 1.62 6.69 -11.26
CA ILE A 226 1.58 7.85 -12.16
C ILE A 226 1.52 7.37 -13.61
N SER A 227 0.65 7.99 -14.42
CA SER A 227 0.61 7.72 -15.86
C SER A 227 1.72 8.48 -16.58
N ALA A 228 2.28 7.87 -17.63
CA ALA A 228 3.23 8.56 -18.50
C ALA A 228 2.59 9.82 -19.12
N ILE A 229 3.31 10.94 -19.07
CA ILE A 229 2.84 12.21 -19.64
C ILE A 229 3.31 12.29 -21.10
N SER A 230 2.45 11.89 -22.04
CA SER A 230 2.75 11.89 -23.47
C SER A 230 2.90 13.30 -24.07
N ASP A 231 2.23 14.29 -23.48
CA ASP A 231 2.08 15.63 -24.08
C ASP A 231 3.34 16.51 -23.94
N LEU A 232 4.39 16.02 -23.26
CA LEU A 232 5.66 16.75 -23.10
C LEU A 232 6.54 16.74 -24.35
N ALA A 233 6.38 15.75 -25.24
CA ALA A 233 7.16 15.66 -26.47
C ALA A 233 6.98 16.88 -27.40
N GLN A 234 5.86 17.59 -27.28
CA GLN A 234 5.60 18.80 -28.07
C GLN A 234 6.44 20.00 -27.59
N ILE A 235 6.89 19.99 -26.33
CA ILE A 235 7.73 21.06 -25.76
C ILE A 235 9.12 21.00 -26.38
N SER A 236 9.64 19.80 -26.68
CA SER A 236 11.00 19.65 -27.23
C SER A 236 11.18 20.36 -28.58
N GLN A 237 10.09 20.59 -29.32
CA GLN A 237 10.11 21.35 -30.58
C GLN A 237 10.37 22.85 -30.37
N ALA A 238 10.06 23.37 -29.18
CA ALA A 238 10.30 24.77 -28.80
C ALA A 238 11.67 24.97 -28.13
N VAL A 239 12.44 23.90 -27.90
CA VAL A 239 13.76 23.98 -27.26
C VAL A 239 14.79 24.43 -28.29
N SER A 240 15.56 25.46 -27.95
CA SER A 240 16.64 26.02 -28.79
C SER A 240 18.00 25.86 -28.08
N LEU A 241 19.12 25.83 -28.83
CA LEU A 241 20.44 25.81 -28.19
C LEU A 241 20.65 27.16 -27.48
N SER A 242 20.55 27.16 -26.15
CA SER A 242 20.60 28.38 -25.36
C SER A 242 21.40 28.19 -24.07
N ASP A 243 22.34 29.10 -23.84
CA ASP A 243 23.08 29.23 -22.58
C ASP A 243 22.17 29.51 -21.38
N ARG A 244 20.94 30.00 -21.62
CA ARG A 244 19.98 30.33 -20.54
C ARG A 244 19.55 29.10 -19.74
N TYR A 245 19.62 27.91 -20.32
CA TYR A 245 19.25 26.68 -19.63
C TYR A 245 20.17 26.34 -18.45
N SER A 246 21.40 26.87 -18.42
CA SER A 246 22.28 26.70 -17.26
C SER A 246 21.69 27.30 -15.99
N GLN A 247 20.74 28.23 -16.10
CA GLN A 247 20.04 28.79 -14.96
C GLN A 247 19.17 27.74 -14.26
N PHE A 248 18.70 26.69 -14.96
CA PHE A 248 17.67 25.76 -14.46
C PHE A 248 18.20 24.35 -14.17
N ILE A 249 19.51 24.17 -13.99
CA ILE A 249 20.14 22.84 -13.76
C ILE A 249 19.49 22.09 -12.60
N GLU A 250 19.36 22.72 -11.44
CA GLU A 250 18.70 22.13 -10.27
C GLU A 250 17.25 21.72 -10.58
N SER A 251 16.51 22.55 -11.30
CA SER A 251 15.14 22.22 -11.73
C SER A 251 15.13 21.00 -12.66
N PHE A 252 16.11 20.88 -13.56
CA PHE A 252 16.22 19.72 -14.45
C PHE A 252 16.61 18.44 -13.71
N GLU A 253 17.42 18.53 -12.66
CA GLU A 253 17.73 17.39 -11.79
C GLU A 253 16.46 16.87 -11.10
N ILE A 254 15.64 17.76 -10.53
CA ILE A 254 14.35 17.40 -9.92
C ILE A 254 13.37 16.85 -10.96
N LEU A 255 13.35 17.39 -12.18
CA LEU A 255 12.54 16.84 -13.28
C LEU A 255 13.04 15.47 -13.75
N GLY A 256 14.35 15.22 -13.66
CA GLY A 256 14.96 13.91 -13.86
C GLY A 256 14.48 12.91 -12.81
N GLU A 257 14.41 13.31 -11.53
CA GLU A 257 13.80 12.49 -10.48
C GLU A 257 12.32 12.24 -10.73
N PHE A 258 11.57 13.26 -11.18
CA PHE A 258 10.15 13.09 -11.52
C PHE A 258 9.96 11.97 -12.56
N ASN A 259 10.81 11.92 -13.59
CA ASN A 259 10.75 10.89 -14.63
C ASN A 259 11.01 9.47 -14.10
N SER A 260 11.63 9.30 -12.93
CA SER A 260 11.85 7.99 -12.29
C SER A 260 10.79 7.63 -11.24
N ARG A 261 9.87 8.54 -10.89
CA ARG A 261 8.79 8.27 -9.93
C ARG A 261 7.75 7.34 -10.54
N SER A 262 7.33 6.34 -9.77
CA SER A 262 6.23 5.45 -10.12
C SER A 262 4.92 5.79 -9.41
N SER A 263 4.98 6.51 -8.29
CA SER A 263 3.84 6.88 -7.44
C SER A 263 3.26 8.25 -7.83
N LEU A 264 1.93 8.35 -7.86
CA LEU A 264 1.18 9.54 -8.21
C LEU A 264 1.46 10.72 -7.26
N LEU A 265 1.47 10.45 -5.94
CA LEU A 265 1.71 11.49 -4.93
C LEU A 265 3.16 11.97 -4.96
N ASP A 266 4.12 11.06 -5.13
CA ASP A 266 5.54 11.43 -5.21
C ASP A 266 5.81 12.25 -6.48
N GLY A 267 5.25 11.85 -7.62
CA GLY A 267 5.35 12.62 -8.85
C GLY A 267 4.72 14.01 -8.74
N PHE A 268 3.57 14.13 -8.08
CA PHE A 268 2.95 15.43 -7.80
C PHE A 268 3.86 16.32 -6.95
N LEU A 269 4.46 15.79 -5.88
CA LEU A 269 5.38 16.55 -5.01
C LEU A 269 6.67 16.95 -5.74
N SER A 270 7.25 16.07 -6.55
CA SER A 270 8.43 16.41 -7.35
C SER A 270 8.15 17.58 -8.30
N LEU A 271 7.00 17.60 -8.98
CA LEU A 271 6.61 18.75 -9.82
C LEU A 271 6.38 20.01 -8.98
N TYR A 272 5.78 19.87 -7.81
CA TYR A 272 5.57 21.00 -6.91
C TYR A 272 6.89 21.62 -6.45
N HIS A 273 7.92 20.82 -6.13
CA HIS A 273 9.24 21.33 -5.77
C HIS A 273 9.87 22.15 -6.92
N VAL A 274 9.66 21.76 -8.17
CA VAL A 274 10.09 22.57 -9.33
C VAL A 274 9.34 23.90 -9.37
N LEU A 275 8.03 23.88 -9.15
CA LEU A 275 7.24 25.12 -9.08
C LEU A 275 7.64 26.01 -7.90
N GLU A 276 8.03 25.44 -6.77
CA GLU A 276 8.57 26.18 -5.62
C GLU A 276 9.88 26.90 -5.96
N ASN A 277 10.80 26.20 -6.62
CA ASN A 277 12.01 26.81 -7.17
C ASN A 277 11.65 27.94 -8.16
N TYR A 278 10.63 27.75 -9.00
CA TYR A 278 10.16 28.76 -9.96
C TYR A 278 9.48 29.97 -9.30
N MET A 279 8.74 29.79 -8.21
CA MET A 279 8.17 30.89 -7.42
C MET A 279 9.27 31.80 -6.88
N LEU A 280 10.34 31.22 -6.33
CA LEU A 280 11.50 31.96 -5.84
C LEU A 280 12.24 32.67 -6.98
N ARG A 281 12.47 31.96 -8.09
CA ARG A 281 13.10 32.53 -9.29
C ARG A 281 12.31 33.68 -9.88
N ALA A 282 10.99 33.57 -9.94
CA ALA A 282 10.14 34.63 -10.49
C ALA A 282 10.30 35.95 -9.73
N LYS A 283 10.42 35.87 -8.41
CA LYS A 283 10.71 37.05 -7.59
C LYS A 283 12.10 37.62 -7.83
N ILE A 284 13.11 36.75 -7.92
CA ILE A 284 14.49 37.16 -8.18
C ILE A 284 14.56 37.84 -9.55
N ALA A 285 14.03 37.20 -10.59
CA ALA A 285 13.95 37.73 -11.95
C ALA A 285 13.20 39.07 -11.98
N GLY A 286 12.05 39.17 -11.30
CA GLY A 286 11.31 40.43 -11.16
C GLY A 286 12.14 41.53 -10.50
N ALA A 287 12.88 41.22 -9.44
CA ALA A 287 13.74 42.18 -8.76
C ALA A 287 14.99 42.57 -9.56
N THR A 288 15.57 41.64 -10.32
CA THR A 288 16.79 41.88 -11.10
C THR A 288 16.51 42.58 -12.41
N ASN A 289 15.39 42.26 -13.07
CA ASN A 289 15.06 42.81 -14.39
C ASN A 289 14.37 44.18 -14.27
N SER A 290 13.74 44.49 -13.14
CA SER A 290 13.13 45.82 -12.88
C SER A 290 14.14 46.89 -12.44
N GLN A 291 15.30 46.47 -11.93
CA GLN A 291 16.39 47.36 -11.59
C GLN A 291 17.30 47.48 -12.82
N GLY A 292 17.36 48.66 -13.44
CA GLY A 292 18.16 48.90 -14.65
C GLY A 292 19.64 48.47 -14.50
N GLU A 293 20.38 48.43 -15.61
CA GLU A 293 21.67 47.74 -15.75
C GLU A 293 22.69 48.02 -14.63
N ASP A 294 22.66 49.22 -14.04
CA ASP A 294 23.63 49.77 -13.08
C ASP A 294 23.41 49.39 -11.60
N ARG A 295 22.29 48.78 -11.20
CA ARG A 295 22.06 48.44 -9.79
C ARG A 295 22.44 46.98 -9.49
N ILE A 296 23.31 46.82 -8.50
CA ILE A 296 23.79 45.52 -8.02
C ILE A 296 22.80 44.96 -7.00
N PHE A 297 22.36 43.72 -7.22
CA PHE A 297 21.50 42.98 -6.31
C PHE A 297 22.30 42.55 -5.07
N SER A 298 21.99 43.10 -3.89
CA SER A 298 22.79 42.91 -2.67
C SER A 298 22.36 41.68 -1.85
N ILE A 299 23.24 41.19 -0.97
CA ILE A 299 22.89 40.14 0.02
C ILE A 299 21.69 40.55 0.89
N ARG A 300 21.51 41.85 1.15
CA ARG A 300 20.35 42.36 1.93
C ARG A 300 19.05 42.24 1.16
N ASP A 301 19.08 42.46 -0.16
CA ASP A 301 17.92 42.29 -1.03
C ASP A 301 17.55 40.80 -1.13
N PHE A 302 18.54 39.91 -1.21
CA PHE A 302 18.34 38.47 -1.12
C PHE A 302 17.69 38.04 0.21
N LYS A 303 18.20 38.53 1.35
CA LYS A 303 17.61 38.24 2.67
C LYS A 303 16.19 38.78 2.80
N ARG A 304 15.89 39.96 2.24
CA ARG A 304 14.54 40.53 2.21
C ARG A 304 13.60 39.69 1.34
N LEU A 305 14.07 39.18 0.21
CA LEU A 305 13.31 38.28 -0.65
C LEU A 305 13.02 36.93 0.03
N SER A 306 13.99 36.37 0.74
CA SER A 306 13.82 35.17 1.56
C SER A 306 12.78 35.39 2.65
N LEU A 307 12.89 36.46 3.44
CA LEU A 307 11.93 36.79 4.50
C LEU A 307 10.53 37.13 3.96
N ALA A 308 10.43 37.73 2.78
CA ALA A 308 9.16 37.98 2.09
C ALA A 308 8.57 36.70 1.47
N SER A 309 9.35 35.62 1.37
CA SER A 309 8.88 34.32 0.89
C SER A 309 8.15 33.54 1.99
N ASP A 310 8.57 33.70 3.24
CA ASP A 310 7.98 33.03 4.39
C ASP A 310 6.53 33.47 4.61
N GLY A 311 5.61 32.49 4.63
CA GLY A 311 4.17 32.72 4.93
C GLY A 311 3.29 33.13 3.74
N ASN A 312 3.83 33.21 2.52
CA ASN A 312 3.07 33.66 1.32
C ASN A 312 3.15 32.67 0.14
N GLU A 313 3.47 31.40 0.38
CA GLU A 313 3.67 30.37 -0.67
C GLU A 313 2.49 30.30 -1.67
N GLN A 314 1.26 30.19 -1.17
CA GLN A 314 0.06 30.18 -2.03
C GLN A 314 -0.07 31.43 -2.90
N LYS A 315 0.31 32.60 -2.37
CA LYS A 315 0.26 33.86 -3.10
C LYS A 315 1.28 33.85 -4.24
N HIS A 316 2.51 33.42 -3.98
CA HIS A 316 3.54 33.33 -5.03
C HIS A 316 3.18 32.31 -6.11
N LEU A 317 2.54 31.20 -5.72
CA LEU A 317 2.08 30.19 -6.68
C LEU A 317 1.02 30.78 -7.60
N THR A 318 0.10 31.57 -7.02
CA THR A 318 -0.93 32.29 -7.77
C THR A 318 -0.31 33.30 -8.72
N GLU A 319 0.62 34.13 -8.25
CA GLU A 319 1.34 35.11 -9.08
C GLU A 319 2.10 34.45 -10.24
N LEU A 320 2.79 33.32 -9.98
CA LEU A 320 3.49 32.55 -11.01
C LEU A 320 2.52 32.06 -12.10
N HIS A 321 1.40 31.43 -11.72
CA HIS A 321 0.41 30.96 -12.68
C HIS A 321 -0.21 32.11 -13.48
N LEU A 322 -0.56 33.21 -12.82
CA LEU A 322 -1.10 34.41 -13.47
C LEU A 322 -0.15 34.95 -14.55
N ALA A 323 1.17 34.93 -14.29
CA ALA A 323 2.17 35.34 -15.26
C ALA A 323 2.37 34.35 -16.43
N CYS A 324 1.94 33.08 -16.25
CA CYS A 324 2.18 32.00 -17.20
C CYS A 324 0.96 31.61 -18.04
N TRP A 325 -0.27 31.96 -17.65
CA TRP A 325 -1.48 31.48 -18.34
C TRP A 325 -1.51 31.78 -19.84
N ASP A 326 -1.09 32.99 -20.22
CA ASP A 326 -1.10 33.43 -21.61
C ASP A 326 0.22 33.11 -22.35
N LYS A 327 1.13 32.36 -21.72
CA LYS A 327 2.40 31.95 -22.35
C LYS A 327 2.19 30.71 -23.20
N SER A 328 2.69 30.75 -24.43
CA SER A 328 2.80 29.58 -25.30
C SER A 328 3.88 28.65 -24.76
N ILE A 329 3.48 27.43 -24.42
CA ILE A 329 4.37 26.37 -23.97
C ILE A 329 4.12 25.19 -24.90
N GLY A 330 5.04 24.95 -25.84
CA GLY A 330 4.78 24.08 -26.99
C GLY A 330 3.78 24.72 -27.97
N PRO A 331 2.87 23.94 -28.58
CA PRO A 331 1.95 24.44 -29.62
C PRO A 331 0.75 25.28 -29.14
N GLU A 332 0.48 25.35 -27.84
CA GLU A 332 -0.70 26.04 -27.27
C GLU A 332 -0.31 26.85 -26.02
N THR A 333 -1.19 27.75 -25.60
CA THR A 333 -1.02 28.46 -24.32
C THR A 333 -1.27 27.53 -23.14
N LEU A 334 -0.70 27.86 -21.98
CA LEU A 334 -0.98 27.11 -20.75
C LEU A 334 -2.47 27.14 -20.40
N ALA A 335 -3.16 28.25 -20.67
CA ALA A 335 -4.61 28.39 -20.47
C ALA A 335 -5.43 27.41 -21.33
N GLU A 336 -5.12 27.30 -22.63
CA GLU A 336 -5.79 26.36 -23.54
C GLU A 336 -5.55 24.91 -23.11
N TYR A 337 -4.29 24.58 -22.80
CA TYR A 337 -3.92 23.26 -22.31
C TYR A 337 -4.68 22.90 -21.03
N ALA A 338 -4.76 23.82 -20.06
CA ALA A 338 -5.48 23.59 -18.81
C ALA A 338 -6.99 23.36 -19.03
N ARG A 339 -7.62 24.11 -19.95
CA ARG A 339 -9.04 23.87 -20.30
C ARG A 339 -9.24 22.50 -20.94
N ARG A 340 -8.32 22.07 -21.81
CA ARG A 340 -8.34 20.72 -22.39
C ARG A 340 -8.18 19.65 -21.32
N CYS A 341 -7.31 19.84 -20.34
CA CYS A 341 -7.19 18.96 -19.18
C CYS A 341 -8.49 18.86 -18.37
N VAL A 342 -9.20 19.98 -18.15
CA VAL A 342 -10.52 19.96 -17.49
C VAL A 342 -11.55 19.19 -18.30
N GLN A 343 -11.60 19.39 -19.62
CA GLN A 343 -12.50 18.65 -20.50
C GLN A 343 -12.20 17.15 -20.48
N ALA A 344 -10.92 16.78 -20.55
CA ALA A 344 -10.48 15.38 -20.49
C ALA A 344 -10.78 14.74 -19.12
N LEU A 345 -10.63 15.47 -18.02
CA LEU A 345 -11.03 15.05 -16.68
C LEU A 345 -12.53 14.73 -16.64
N LYS A 346 -13.37 15.67 -17.06
CA LYS A 346 -14.84 15.51 -17.05
C LYS A 346 -15.34 14.42 -17.99
N ALA A 347 -14.59 14.12 -19.05
CA ALA A 347 -14.92 13.06 -20.01
C ALA A 347 -14.37 11.67 -19.62
N SER A 348 -13.58 11.56 -18.54
CA SER A 348 -12.96 10.29 -18.14
C SER A 348 -13.96 9.37 -17.45
N ALA A 349 -13.92 8.08 -17.77
CA ALA A 349 -14.69 7.07 -17.04
C ALA A 349 -14.26 7.05 -15.56
N GLY A 350 -15.24 7.00 -14.64
CA GLY A 350 -15.01 7.07 -13.19
C GLY A 350 -14.94 8.50 -12.63
N TYR A 351 -15.08 9.53 -13.47
CA TYR A 351 -15.30 10.90 -13.00
C TYR A 351 -16.76 11.10 -12.57
N GLU A 352 -16.94 11.54 -11.34
CA GLU A 352 -18.22 11.88 -10.74
C GLU A 352 -18.15 13.33 -10.23
N ASP A 353 -19.00 14.22 -10.77
CA ASP A 353 -18.95 15.64 -10.42
C ASP A 353 -19.21 15.88 -8.93
N ALA A 354 -20.15 15.14 -8.33
CA ALA A 354 -20.45 15.22 -6.90
C ALA A 354 -19.21 14.90 -6.03
N ASP A 355 -18.46 13.86 -6.38
CA ASP A 355 -17.22 13.49 -5.69
C ASP A 355 -16.13 14.54 -5.88
N PHE A 356 -16.06 15.15 -7.06
CA PHE A 356 -15.12 16.24 -7.34
C PHE A 356 -15.43 17.46 -6.46
N GLN A 357 -16.68 17.92 -6.43
CA GLN A 357 -17.07 19.07 -5.60
C GLN A 357 -16.87 18.79 -4.11
N GLU A 358 -17.19 17.58 -3.65
CA GLU A 358 -16.94 17.18 -2.27
C GLU A 358 -15.44 17.16 -1.94
N PHE A 359 -14.62 16.64 -2.85
CA PHE A 359 -13.17 16.67 -2.69
C PHE A 359 -12.63 18.11 -2.58
N LEU A 360 -13.13 19.04 -3.40
CA LEU A 360 -12.78 20.46 -3.31
C LEU A 360 -13.20 21.09 -1.97
N ARG A 361 -14.35 20.70 -1.40
CA ARG A 361 -14.78 21.15 -0.06
C ARG A 361 -13.90 20.60 1.05
N ARG A 362 -13.54 19.31 1.01
CA ARG A 362 -12.65 18.70 2.01
C ARG A 362 -11.26 19.32 2.01
N LEU A 363 -10.76 19.71 0.84
CA LEU A 363 -9.53 20.49 0.68
C LEU A 363 -9.68 21.96 1.12
N THR A 364 -10.88 22.41 1.47
CA THR A 364 -11.25 23.79 1.77
C THR A 364 -11.09 24.76 0.59
N VAL A 365 -10.98 24.26 -0.64
CA VAL A 365 -11.00 25.08 -1.87
C VAL A 365 -12.35 25.82 -1.95
N ILE A 366 -13.43 25.09 -1.73
CA ILE A 366 -14.80 25.62 -1.61
C ILE A 366 -15.10 25.85 -0.13
N LYS A 367 -15.64 27.02 0.22
CA LYS A 367 -16.05 27.31 1.60
C LYS A 367 -17.32 26.53 1.96
N PRO A 368 -17.53 26.15 3.23
CA PRO A 368 -18.79 25.54 3.66
C PRO A 368 -20.00 26.40 3.25
N GLY A 369 -20.98 25.78 2.60
CA GLY A 369 -22.21 26.45 2.12
C GLY A 369 -22.06 27.30 0.85
N ALA A 370 -20.86 27.39 0.25
CA ALA A 370 -20.69 28.02 -1.05
C ALA A 370 -21.20 27.12 -2.19
N ALA A 371 -21.58 27.74 -3.31
CA ALA A 371 -21.98 27.03 -4.52
C ALA A 371 -20.80 26.25 -5.14
N ASP A 372 -21.15 25.25 -5.94
CA ASP A 372 -20.20 24.44 -6.68
C ASP A 372 -19.41 25.25 -7.71
N LEU A 373 -18.17 24.84 -7.93
CA LEU A 373 -17.28 25.50 -8.87
C LEU A 373 -17.36 24.82 -10.23
N ASP A 374 -17.69 25.60 -11.25
CA ASP A 374 -17.62 25.14 -12.63
C ASP A 374 -16.26 25.47 -13.26
N PHE A 375 -15.38 24.47 -13.29
CA PHE A 375 -14.06 24.60 -13.90
C PHE A 375 -14.12 24.74 -15.43
N SER A 376 -15.28 24.58 -16.06
CA SER A 376 -15.47 24.94 -17.48
C SER A 376 -15.41 26.46 -17.69
N GLN A 377 -15.68 27.25 -16.65
CA GLN A 377 -15.54 28.70 -16.69
C GLN A 377 -14.08 29.09 -16.47
N TRP A 378 -13.48 29.75 -17.46
CA TRP A 378 -12.05 30.09 -17.42
C TRP A 378 -11.67 30.96 -16.21
N GLY A 379 -12.49 31.95 -15.85
CA GLY A 379 -12.20 32.79 -14.69
C GLY A 379 -12.12 31.98 -13.39
N VAL A 380 -13.04 31.03 -13.20
CA VAL A 380 -13.06 30.13 -12.04
C VAL A 380 -11.82 29.24 -12.04
N LEU A 381 -11.48 28.62 -13.17
CA LEU A 381 -10.29 27.76 -13.28
C LEU A 381 -9.00 28.56 -13.00
N LYS A 382 -8.86 29.73 -13.62
CA LYS A 382 -7.71 30.62 -13.50
C LYS A 382 -7.42 31.00 -12.04
N ASP A 383 -8.47 31.34 -11.30
CA ASP A 383 -8.35 31.79 -9.91
C ASP A 383 -8.23 30.62 -8.92
N THR A 384 -8.85 29.48 -9.23
CA THR A 384 -8.95 28.34 -8.30
C THR A 384 -7.81 27.34 -8.46
N PHE A 385 -7.29 27.14 -9.67
CA PHE A 385 -6.28 26.11 -9.94
C PHE A 385 -5.00 26.25 -9.09
N PRO A 386 -4.36 27.43 -8.98
CA PRO A 386 -3.16 27.58 -8.15
C PRO A 386 -3.44 27.26 -6.68
N ARG A 387 -4.63 27.66 -6.19
CA ARG A 387 -5.09 27.35 -4.83
C ARG A 387 -5.33 25.85 -4.63
N LEU A 388 -5.92 25.17 -5.62
CA LEU A 388 -6.09 23.72 -5.62
C LEU A 388 -4.74 23.00 -5.51
N VAL A 389 -3.76 23.37 -6.35
CA VAL A 389 -2.41 22.78 -6.32
C VAL A 389 -1.75 22.98 -4.95
N TYR A 390 -1.81 24.20 -4.39
CA TYR A 390 -1.27 24.49 -3.06
C TYR A 390 -1.93 23.63 -1.97
N LEU A 391 -3.28 23.61 -1.92
CA LEU A 391 -4.01 22.87 -0.89
C LEU A 391 -3.80 21.36 -1.02
N LEU A 392 -3.70 20.83 -2.23
CA LEU A 392 -3.32 19.43 -2.45
C LEU A 392 -1.92 19.14 -1.91
N ARG A 393 -0.92 20.00 -2.16
CA ARG A 393 0.41 19.83 -1.57
C ARG A 393 0.36 19.82 -0.04
N CYS A 394 -0.35 20.77 0.56
CA CYS A 394 -0.52 20.81 2.02
C CYS A 394 -1.17 19.52 2.52
N SER A 395 -2.25 19.05 1.88
CA SER A 395 -2.95 17.83 2.24
C SER A 395 -2.12 16.56 2.05
N VAL A 396 -1.13 16.54 1.15
CA VAL A 396 -0.24 15.38 0.95
C VAL A 396 0.91 15.37 1.96
N VAL A 397 1.50 16.53 2.28
CA VAL A 397 2.71 16.61 3.12
C VAL A 397 2.37 16.76 4.60
N HIS A 398 1.34 17.53 4.94
CA HIS A 398 1.00 17.77 6.34
C HIS A 398 0.05 16.69 6.83
N ASN A 399 0.47 16.02 7.90
CA ASN A 399 -0.42 15.23 8.72
C ASN A 399 -0.90 16.12 9.87
N LYS A 400 -2.20 16.32 10.00
CA LYS A 400 -2.78 16.90 11.20
C LYS A 400 -4.10 16.23 11.50
N GLU A 401 -4.29 15.90 12.76
CA GLU A 401 -5.53 15.44 13.39
C GLU A 401 -6.73 16.39 13.14
N THR A 402 -6.50 17.56 12.55
CA THR A 402 -7.47 18.62 12.29
C THR A 402 -7.68 18.96 10.81
N GLU A 403 -6.91 18.41 9.88
CA GLU A 403 -6.96 18.77 8.45
C GLU A 403 -7.14 17.52 7.57
N PHE A 404 -7.74 17.70 6.38
CA PHE A 404 -7.92 16.60 5.44
C PHE A 404 -6.60 16.21 4.79
N HIS A 405 -6.15 14.98 5.05
CA HIS A 405 -4.92 14.41 4.52
C HIS A 405 -5.18 13.48 3.31
N VAL A 406 -4.50 13.74 2.19
CA VAL A 406 -4.59 12.93 0.98
C VAL A 406 -3.49 11.87 1.01
N SER A 407 -3.89 10.62 1.28
CA SER A 407 -3.03 9.44 1.23
C SER A 407 -3.43 8.51 0.08
N ASN A 408 -2.63 7.47 -0.18
CA ASN A 408 -3.01 6.41 -1.13
C ASN A 408 -4.35 5.72 -0.80
N ARG A 409 -4.81 5.78 0.47
CA ARG A 409 -6.15 5.32 0.85
C ARG A 409 -7.25 6.20 0.26
N GLU A 410 -7.08 7.52 0.33
CA GLU A 410 -8.05 8.46 -0.24
C GLU A 410 -8.08 8.37 -1.77
N LEU A 411 -6.97 7.98 -2.39
CA LEU A 411 -6.87 7.69 -3.81
C LEU A 411 -7.50 6.34 -4.21
N ARG A 412 -8.29 5.68 -3.37
CA ARG A 412 -9.19 4.59 -3.81
C ARG A 412 -10.41 5.12 -4.59
N ASN A 413 -10.71 6.41 -4.46
CA ASN A 413 -11.75 7.07 -5.24
C ASN A 413 -11.18 7.52 -6.61
N ASP A 414 -11.80 7.06 -7.69
CA ASP A 414 -11.31 7.28 -9.07
C ASP A 414 -11.31 8.76 -9.46
N THR A 415 -12.35 9.52 -9.07
CA THR A 415 -12.40 10.96 -9.33
C THR A 415 -11.17 11.68 -8.76
N ARG A 416 -10.73 11.32 -7.56
CA ARG A 416 -9.53 11.92 -6.94
C ARG A 416 -8.26 11.56 -7.70
N ILE A 417 -8.10 10.29 -8.12
CA ILE A 417 -6.98 9.88 -9.00
C ILE A 417 -6.98 10.73 -10.28
N LEU A 418 -8.15 10.94 -10.89
CA LEU A 418 -8.31 11.71 -12.12
C LEU A 418 -7.96 13.19 -11.92
N VAL A 419 -8.32 13.81 -10.79
CA VAL A 419 -7.90 15.19 -10.49
C VAL A 419 -6.37 15.33 -10.51
N PHE A 420 -5.63 14.40 -9.90
CA PHE A 420 -4.18 14.41 -9.98
C PHE A 420 -3.69 14.12 -11.40
N SER A 421 -4.11 13.00 -11.99
CA SER A 421 -3.52 12.44 -13.22
C SER A 421 -3.97 13.11 -14.52
N LYS A 422 -5.15 13.74 -14.55
CA LYS A 422 -5.72 14.39 -15.75
C LYS A 422 -5.72 15.92 -15.68
N LEU A 423 -5.63 16.50 -14.49
CA LEU A 423 -5.67 17.95 -14.30
C LEU A 423 -4.37 18.50 -13.69
N CYS A 424 -4.09 18.21 -12.43
CA CYS A 424 -2.99 18.86 -11.71
C CYS A 424 -1.62 18.50 -12.28
N ILE A 425 -1.26 17.21 -12.34
CA ILE A 425 0.04 16.75 -12.82
C ILE A 425 0.28 17.18 -14.27
N PRO A 426 -0.66 16.99 -15.23
CA PRO A 426 -0.42 17.42 -16.61
C PRO A 426 -0.14 18.92 -16.74
N VAL A 427 -0.92 19.78 -16.06
CA VAL A 427 -0.75 21.24 -16.14
C VAL A 427 0.54 21.67 -15.45
N MET A 428 0.84 21.12 -14.26
CA MET A 428 2.08 21.39 -13.53
C MET A 428 3.29 20.91 -14.31
N ALA A 429 3.25 19.72 -14.92
CA ALA A 429 4.34 19.19 -15.73
C ALA A 429 4.57 20.05 -16.97
N ARG A 430 3.52 20.48 -17.67
CA ARG A 430 3.67 21.37 -18.81
C ARG A 430 4.34 22.68 -18.43
N LEU A 431 3.92 23.27 -17.31
CA LEU A 431 4.56 24.46 -16.77
C LEU A 431 6.02 24.18 -16.37
N ALA A 432 6.28 23.10 -15.64
CA ALA A 432 7.60 22.76 -15.11
C ALA A 432 8.63 22.45 -16.21
N PHE A 433 8.28 21.59 -17.17
CA PHE A 433 9.17 21.25 -18.29
C PHE A 433 9.27 22.37 -19.33
N GLY A 434 8.19 23.15 -19.50
CA GLY A 434 8.06 24.07 -20.61
C GLY A 434 8.45 25.51 -20.32
N LEU A 435 8.27 26.00 -19.10
CA LEU A 435 8.56 27.40 -18.77
C LEU A 435 10.01 27.82 -19.06
N PRO A 436 11.05 26.98 -18.84
CA PRO A 436 12.42 27.31 -19.25
C PRO A 436 12.58 27.60 -20.74
N SER A 437 11.75 27.01 -21.61
CA SER A 437 11.81 27.20 -23.06
C SER A 437 11.17 28.50 -23.56
N VAL A 438 10.42 29.21 -22.69
CA VAL A 438 9.79 30.48 -23.06
C VAL A 438 10.87 31.54 -23.23
N GLU A 439 11.00 32.12 -24.43
CA GLU A 439 12.03 33.13 -24.71
C GLU A 439 11.61 34.54 -24.26
N ASN A 440 10.36 34.94 -24.56
CA ASN A 440 9.88 36.31 -24.40
C ASN A 440 8.98 36.49 -23.17
N GLY A 441 9.39 37.37 -22.28
CA GLY A 441 8.68 37.65 -21.03
C GLY A 441 8.58 36.43 -20.12
N ASN A 442 9.63 35.60 -20.10
CA ASN A 442 9.73 34.46 -19.19
C ASN A 442 9.84 34.98 -17.75
N PRO A 443 8.88 34.66 -16.87
CA PRO A 443 8.86 35.22 -15.53
C PRO A 443 9.99 34.70 -14.64
N ILE A 444 10.61 33.55 -14.96
CA ILE A 444 11.63 32.91 -14.11
C ILE A 444 13.07 33.07 -14.62
N ALA A 445 13.24 33.70 -15.78
CA ALA A 445 14.56 33.93 -16.38
C ALA A 445 15.08 35.33 -16.03
N TYR A 446 16.34 35.41 -15.65
CA TYR A 446 17.04 36.67 -15.47
C TYR A 446 17.98 36.94 -16.65
N ASP A 447 18.12 38.21 -17.04
CA ASP A 447 18.86 38.60 -18.26
C ASP A 447 20.38 38.37 -18.15
N LYS A 448 20.92 38.34 -16.93
CA LYS A 448 22.37 38.21 -16.65
C LYS A 448 22.75 36.75 -16.37
N LYS A 449 23.77 36.20 -17.02
CA LYS A 449 24.23 34.79 -16.81
C LYS A 449 24.50 34.43 -15.34
N ASN A 450 25.03 35.38 -14.55
CA ASN A 450 25.35 35.20 -13.13
C ASN A 450 24.77 36.34 -12.28
N LEU A 451 24.18 35.99 -11.14
CA LEU A 451 23.84 36.96 -10.09
C LEU A 451 25.09 37.21 -9.24
N LYS A 452 25.67 38.41 -9.34
CA LYS A 452 26.77 38.81 -8.47
C LYS A 452 26.20 39.37 -7.17
N LEU A 453 26.23 38.55 -6.12
CA LEU A 453 25.91 38.96 -4.75
C LEU A 453 27.14 39.66 -4.16
N TYR A 454 26.97 40.90 -3.71
CA TYR A 454 27.97 41.66 -2.94
C TYR A 454 27.45 41.96 -1.53
#